data_AF-A0A7J0E1F5-F1
#
_entry.id   AF-A0A7J0E1F5-F1
#
_cell.length_a   1.000
_cell.length_b   1.000
_cell.length_c   1.000
_cell.angle_alpha   90.00
_cell.angle_beta   90.00
_cell.angle_gamma   90.00
#
_symmetry.space_group_name_H-M   'P 1'
#
loop_
_entity.id
_entity.type
_entity.pdbx_description
1 polymer ?
#
loop_
_entity_poly.entity_id
_entity_poly.type
_entity_poly.pdbx_seq_one_letter_code
_entity_poly.pdbx_strand_id
1 'polypeptide(L)'
;MDTSSLNKESNVISQAELDILGATYSFPPGVRLRIPGDGETILSARQGEVAFYEATFLAGLRLLIHPTIREILIHYKICPAQLSPNAWRSVICSLVIWRHFKRHMSCDEFRCLYSLSPLPDSGWYYFKARPEKNLLRGSPSNVKGWKTRFFFASGDEWEFPSGTAASDSIPRVPRSWGTPG
;
A
#
# COMPACT_ATOMS: atom_id res chain seq x y z
N MET A 1 -17.11 -7.55 11.99
CA MET A 1 -15.70 -7.12 12.10
C MET A 1 -15.61 -6.22 13.30
N ASP A 2 -14.84 -6.64 14.30
CA ASP A 2 -14.68 -5.86 15.53
C ASP A 2 -13.73 -4.69 15.25
N THR A 3 -14.27 -3.48 15.17
CA THR A 3 -13.53 -2.24 14.85
C THR A 3 -12.74 -1.71 16.05
N SER A 4 -12.72 -2.43 17.17
CA SER A 4 -12.11 -2.00 18.44
C SER A 4 -10.59 -1.82 18.38
N SER A 5 -9.88 -2.50 17.47
CA SER A 5 -8.43 -2.34 17.30
C SER A 5 -8.01 -1.07 16.53
N LEU A 6 -8.96 -0.29 16.02
CA LEU A 6 -8.71 0.95 15.26
C LEU A 6 -8.80 2.20 16.13
N ASN A 7 -9.18 2.09 17.40
CA ASN A 7 -9.34 3.22 18.30
C ASN A 7 -8.07 3.47 19.12
N LYS A 8 -7.52 4.70 19.00
CA LYS A 8 -6.45 5.33 19.81
C LYS A 8 -4.99 5.15 19.37
N GLU A 9 -4.70 5.09 18.08
CA GLU A 9 -3.35 5.45 17.63
C GLU A 9 -3.39 6.88 17.07
N SER A 10 -2.98 7.86 17.89
CA SER A 10 -2.82 9.24 17.43
C SER A 10 -1.75 9.28 16.37
N ASN A 11 -2.07 9.80 15.20
CA ASN A 11 -1.09 9.96 14.15
C ASN A 11 0.05 10.89 14.60
N VAL A 12 1.29 10.48 14.37
CA VAL A 12 2.48 11.23 14.81
C VAL A 12 3.27 11.88 13.67
N ILE A 13 2.79 11.80 12.41
CA ILE A 13 3.44 12.51 11.30
C ILE A 13 3.00 13.98 11.26
N SER A 14 3.98 14.89 11.28
CA SER A 14 3.80 16.32 11.07
C SER A 14 3.77 16.69 9.58
N GLN A 15 3.26 17.89 9.25
CA GLN A 15 3.27 18.37 7.87
C GLN A 15 4.71 18.46 7.30
N ALA A 16 5.68 18.92 8.09
CA ALA A 16 7.07 19.02 7.67
C ALA A 16 7.69 17.64 7.35
N GLU A 17 7.41 16.61 8.17
CA GLU A 17 7.84 15.24 7.88
C GLU A 17 7.18 14.69 6.62
N LEU A 18 5.89 15.00 6.38
CA LEU A 18 5.18 14.58 5.19
C LEU A 18 5.75 15.25 3.92
N ASP A 19 6.15 16.52 4.01
CA ASP A 19 6.79 17.24 2.90
C ASP A 19 8.18 16.64 2.60
N ILE A 20 8.97 16.33 3.64
CA ILE A 20 10.26 15.63 3.50
C ILE A 20 10.06 14.25 2.88
N LEU A 21 9.01 13.51 3.27
CA LEU A 21 8.68 12.22 2.71
C LEU A 21 8.36 12.35 1.21
N GLY A 22 7.51 13.31 0.84
CA GLY A 22 7.17 13.58 -0.56
C GLY A 22 8.40 13.90 -1.41
N ALA A 23 9.32 14.71 -0.89
CA ALA A 23 10.59 15.02 -1.57
C ALA A 23 11.51 13.80 -1.69
N THR A 24 11.71 13.07 -0.58
CA THR A 24 12.59 11.88 -0.50
C THR A 24 12.19 10.79 -1.47
N TYR A 25 10.88 10.59 -1.66
CA TYR A 25 10.32 9.57 -2.53
C TYR A 25 9.86 10.12 -3.89
N SER A 26 10.14 11.39 -4.19
CA SER A 26 9.82 12.06 -5.44
C SER A 26 8.34 11.89 -5.85
N PHE A 27 7.43 12.22 -4.92
CA PHE A 27 6.01 12.13 -5.20
C PHE A 27 5.63 13.05 -6.39
N PRO A 28 4.79 12.57 -7.32
CA PRO A 28 4.37 13.37 -8.46
C PRO A 28 3.67 14.67 -8.03
N PRO A 29 3.85 15.78 -8.76
CA PRO A 29 3.29 17.08 -8.39
C PRO A 29 1.75 17.10 -8.38
N GLY A 30 1.08 16.22 -9.13
CA GLY A 30 -0.37 16.06 -9.10
C GLY A 30 -0.90 15.26 -7.90
N VAL A 31 -0.03 14.72 -7.04
CA VAL A 31 -0.42 14.09 -5.78
C VAL A 31 -0.49 15.14 -4.68
N ARG A 32 -1.69 15.36 -4.14
CA ARG A 32 -1.88 16.23 -2.97
C ARG A 32 -1.87 15.41 -1.70
N LEU A 33 -1.05 15.81 -0.74
CA LEU A 33 -0.88 15.14 0.54
C LEU A 33 -1.63 15.88 1.65
N ARG A 34 -2.15 15.13 2.62
CA ARG A 34 -2.85 15.66 3.78
C ARG A 34 -2.55 14.83 5.03
N ILE A 35 -2.17 15.51 6.11
CA ILE A 35 -2.10 14.88 7.43
C ILE A 35 -3.51 14.62 7.99
N PRO A 36 -3.73 13.53 8.73
CA PRO A 36 -4.99 13.31 9.43
C PRO A 36 -5.23 14.41 10.49
N GLY A 37 -6.48 14.82 10.64
CA GLY A 37 -6.93 15.66 11.74
C GLY A 37 -7.13 14.87 13.04
N ASP A 38 -7.52 15.57 14.10
CA ASP A 38 -7.77 14.97 15.41
C ASP A 38 -8.85 13.88 15.34
N GLY A 39 -8.49 12.67 15.78
CA GLY A 39 -9.38 11.51 15.78
C GLY A 39 -9.61 10.86 14.40
N GLU A 40 -9.08 11.41 13.32
CA GLU A 40 -9.09 10.73 12.02
C GLU A 40 -8.19 9.49 12.08
N THR A 41 -8.65 8.40 11.46
CA THR A 41 -7.91 7.13 11.32
C THR A 41 -7.68 6.84 9.84
N ILE A 42 -7.00 5.75 9.49
CA ILE A 42 -6.89 5.33 8.08
C ILE A 42 -8.24 5.09 7.37
N LEU A 43 -9.34 4.94 8.12
CA LEU A 43 -10.69 4.80 7.58
C LEU A 43 -11.32 6.15 7.22
N SER A 44 -10.76 7.25 7.68
CA SER A 44 -11.29 8.61 7.51
C SER A 44 -10.89 9.26 6.17
N ALA A 45 -10.47 8.46 5.18
CA ALA A 45 -10.15 8.96 3.85
C ALA A 45 -11.40 9.56 3.19
N ARG A 46 -11.28 10.81 2.72
CA ARG A 46 -12.37 11.54 2.06
C ARG A 46 -12.58 11.00 0.65
N GLN A 47 -13.66 11.41 -0.01
CA GLN A 47 -13.91 11.05 -1.40
C GLN A 47 -12.72 11.46 -2.28
N GLY A 48 -12.18 10.49 -3.02
CA GLY A 48 -11.02 10.69 -3.88
C GLY A 48 -9.66 10.56 -3.18
N GLU A 49 -9.62 10.46 -1.85
CA GLU A 49 -8.40 10.18 -1.09
C GLU A 49 -8.14 8.68 -0.96
N VAL A 50 -6.87 8.33 -0.77
CA VAL A 50 -6.41 7.00 -0.38
C VAL A 50 -5.42 7.15 0.77
N ALA A 51 -5.49 6.25 1.76
CA ALA A 51 -4.58 6.25 2.89
C ALA A 51 -3.30 5.47 2.57
N PHE A 52 -2.16 5.99 3.04
CA PHE A 52 -0.87 5.31 3.01
C PHE A 52 -0.18 5.41 4.36
N TYR A 53 0.64 4.41 4.68
CA TYR A 53 1.59 4.49 5.78
C TYR A 53 2.94 4.97 5.27
N GLU A 54 3.68 5.73 6.08
CA GLU A 54 5.08 6.06 5.80
C GLU A 54 5.91 4.78 5.59
N ALA A 55 5.65 3.76 6.41
CA ALA A 55 6.32 2.47 6.35
C ALA A 55 6.16 1.74 5.01
N THR A 56 5.13 2.07 4.22
CA THR A 56 4.95 1.54 2.87
C THR A 56 6.05 2.01 1.91
N PHE A 57 6.51 3.26 2.04
CA PHE A 57 7.59 3.82 1.22
C PHE A 57 8.96 3.34 1.69
N LEU A 58 9.14 3.18 3.01
CA LEU A 58 10.31 2.50 3.59
C LEU A 58 10.40 1.03 3.15
N ALA A 59 9.27 0.39 2.88
CA ALA A 59 9.20 -0.97 2.32
C ALA A 59 9.46 -1.01 0.80
N GLY A 60 9.67 0.13 0.15
CA GLY A 60 10.11 0.23 -1.24
C GLY A 60 9.03 0.69 -2.23
N LEU A 61 7.82 1.04 -1.80
CA LEU A 61 6.82 1.59 -2.72
C LEU A 61 7.29 2.91 -3.33
N ARG A 62 6.89 3.15 -4.59
CA ARG A 62 6.96 4.45 -5.26
C ARG A 62 5.59 4.77 -5.86
N LEU A 63 5.21 6.05 -5.83
CA LEU A 63 3.98 6.54 -6.47
C LEU A 63 4.14 6.56 -7.99
N LEU A 64 3.01 6.69 -8.71
CA LEU A 64 2.81 6.04 -10.01
C LEU A 64 2.98 4.53 -9.84
N ILE A 65 2.12 3.95 -8.99
CA ILE A 65 2.27 2.55 -8.58
C ILE A 65 2.30 1.62 -9.79
N HIS A 66 3.22 0.66 -9.74
CA HIS A 66 3.48 -0.26 -10.84
C HIS A 66 2.18 -1.00 -11.26
N PRO A 67 1.93 -1.23 -12.57
CA PRO A 67 0.71 -1.90 -13.05
C PRO A 67 0.38 -3.21 -12.31
N THR A 68 1.36 -4.10 -12.12
CA THR A 68 1.19 -5.33 -11.33
C THR A 68 0.74 -5.07 -9.89
N ILE A 69 1.22 -4.00 -9.24
CA ILE A 69 0.77 -3.64 -7.87
C ILE A 69 -0.72 -3.31 -7.92
N ARG A 70 -1.16 -2.54 -8.92
CA ARG A 70 -2.59 -2.25 -9.12
C ARG A 70 -3.38 -3.53 -9.31
N GLU A 71 -2.95 -4.40 -10.21
CA GLU A 71 -3.61 -5.69 -10.47
C GLU A 71 -3.75 -6.53 -9.20
N ILE A 72 -2.70 -6.61 -8.37
CA ILE A 72 -2.74 -7.34 -7.09
C ILE A 72 -3.77 -6.72 -6.15
N LEU A 73 -3.76 -5.41 -5.97
CA LEU A 73 -4.69 -4.71 -5.07
C LEU A 73 -6.15 -4.83 -5.54
N ILE A 74 -6.37 -4.71 -6.86
CA ILE A 74 -7.69 -4.86 -7.50
C ILE A 74 -8.18 -6.30 -7.35
N HIS A 75 -7.31 -7.28 -7.63
CA HIS A 75 -7.65 -8.70 -7.53
C HIS A 75 -8.13 -9.07 -6.13
N TYR A 76 -7.40 -8.64 -5.10
CA TYR A 76 -7.76 -8.89 -3.71
C TYR A 76 -8.80 -7.91 -3.15
N LYS A 77 -9.22 -6.89 -3.91
CA LYS A 77 -10.17 -5.85 -3.49
C LYS A 77 -9.75 -5.13 -2.18
N ILE A 78 -8.47 -4.84 -2.04
CA ILE A 78 -7.90 -4.18 -0.86
C ILE A 78 -7.28 -2.83 -1.22
N CYS A 79 -7.36 -1.86 -0.32
CA CYS A 79 -6.68 -0.58 -0.48
C CYS A 79 -5.22 -0.66 -0.01
N PRO A 80 -4.35 0.28 -0.42
CA PRO A 80 -2.94 0.29 -0.02
C PRO A 80 -2.70 0.24 1.50
N ALA A 81 -3.53 0.94 2.28
CA ALA A 81 -3.44 0.96 3.74
C ALA A 81 -3.80 -0.39 4.40
N GLN A 82 -4.41 -1.34 3.70
CA GLN A 82 -4.68 -2.66 4.28
C GLN A 82 -3.46 -3.58 4.27
N LEU A 83 -2.42 -3.25 3.50
CA LEU A 83 -1.19 -4.03 3.44
C LEU A 83 -0.18 -3.60 4.49
N SER A 84 0.32 -4.58 5.24
CA SER A 84 1.43 -4.37 6.17
C SER A 84 2.75 -4.07 5.44
N PRO A 85 3.75 -3.47 6.12
CA PRO A 85 5.05 -3.20 5.51
C PRO A 85 5.74 -4.44 4.95
N ASN A 86 5.58 -5.60 5.60
CA ASN A 86 6.13 -6.88 5.10
C ASN A 86 5.38 -7.41 3.87
N ALA A 87 4.09 -7.12 3.75
CA ALA A 87 3.33 -7.40 2.53
C ALA A 87 3.91 -6.59 1.35
N TRP A 88 4.14 -5.29 1.56
CA TRP A 88 4.78 -4.42 0.58
C TRP A 88 6.16 -4.92 0.17
N ARG A 89 7.02 -5.31 1.12
CA ARG A 89 8.33 -5.92 0.80
C ARG A 89 8.18 -7.14 -0.10
N SER A 90 7.23 -8.02 0.16
CA SER A 90 6.98 -9.22 -0.66
C SER A 90 6.64 -8.85 -2.11
N VAL A 91 5.76 -7.89 -2.32
CA VAL A 91 5.38 -7.39 -3.65
C VAL A 91 6.58 -6.74 -4.35
N ILE A 92 7.24 -5.78 -3.68
CA ILE A 92 8.35 -5.02 -4.26
C ILE A 92 9.55 -5.91 -4.59
N CYS A 93 9.94 -6.81 -3.69
CA CYS A 93 11.04 -7.73 -3.95
C CYS A 93 10.75 -8.67 -5.12
N SER A 94 9.51 -9.16 -5.25
CA SER A 94 9.13 -9.99 -6.39
C SER A 94 9.23 -9.20 -7.70
N LEU A 95 8.77 -7.94 -7.73
CA LEU A 95 8.94 -7.06 -8.90
C LEU A 95 10.41 -6.83 -9.26
N VAL A 96 11.26 -6.58 -8.26
CA VAL A 96 12.70 -6.37 -8.47
C VAL A 96 13.37 -7.62 -9.04
N ILE A 97 13.03 -8.81 -8.53
CA ILE A 97 13.56 -10.09 -9.03
C ILE A 97 13.14 -10.30 -10.49
N TRP A 98 11.87 -10.10 -10.83
CA TRP A 98 11.41 -10.25 -12.22
C TRP A 98 12.09 -9.26 -13.16
N ARG A 99 12.24 -8.00 -12.72
CA ARG A 99 12.96 -6.97 -13.48
C ARG A 99 14.42 -7.35 -13.70
N HIS A 100 15.10 -7.94 -12.71
CA HIS A 100 16.49 -8.41 -12.85
C HIS A 100 16.62 -9.44 -13.99
N PHE A 101 15.64 -10.35 -14.10
CA PHE A 101 15.57 -11.31 -15.21
C PHE A 101 14.91 -10.76 -16.48
N LYS A 102 14.69 -9.43 -16.57
CA LYS A 102 14.05 -8.75 -17.71
C LYS A 102 12.66 -9.32 -18.06
N ARG A 103 11.91 -9.77 -17.06
CA ARG A 103 10.55 -10.29 -17.18
C ARG A 103 9.55 -9.33 -16.55
N HIS A 104 8.32 -9.36 -17.07
CA HIS A 104 7.17 -8.74 -16.41
C HIS A 104 6.56 -9.74 -15.43
N MET A 105 6.29 -9.31 -14.20
CA MET A 105 5.55 -10.13 -13.23
C MET A 105 4.06 -9.87 -13.37
N SER A 106 3.30 -10.92 -13.67
CA SER A 106 1.84 -10.90 -13.63
C SER A 106 1.29 -11.06 -12.21
N CYS A 107 0.04 -10.64 -12.00
CA CYS A 107 -0.66 -10.92 -10.74
C CYS A 107 -0.73 -12.43 -10.43
N ASP A 108 -0.93 -13.30 -11.44
CA ASP A 108 -1.02 -14.75 -11.22
C ASP A 108 0.33 -15.37 -10.84
N GLU A 109 1.43 -14.94 -11.45
CA GLU A 109 2.77 -15.37 -11.00
C GLU A 109 3.03 -14.99 -9.54
N PHE A 110 2.62 -13.79 -9.12
CA PHE A 110 2.72 -13.38 -7.72
C PHE A 110 1.87 -14.29 -6.81
N ARG A 111 0.67 -14.67 -7.24
CA ARG A 111 -0.23 -15.59 -6.51
C ARG A 111 0.31 -17.02 -6.45
N CYS A 112 1.13 -17.45 -7.40
CA CYS A 112 1.87 -18.71 -7.35
C CYS A 112 2.96 -18.70 -6.27
N LEU A 113 3.45 -17.53 -5.86
CA LEU A 113 4.44 -17.38 -4.80
C LEU A 113 3.80 -17.17 -3.42
N TYR A 114 2.71 -16.40 -3.36
CA TYR A 114 2.12 -15.93 -2.12
C TYR A 114 0.61 -16.10 -2.07
N SER A 115 0.07 -16.26 -0.86
CA SER A 115 -1.36 -16.15 -0.56
C SER A 115 -1.61 -14.99 0.39
N LEU A 116 -2.67 -14.21 0.16
CA LEU A 116 -3.10 -13.20 1.12
C LEU A 116 -3.52 -13.87 2.44
N SER A 117 -3.15 -13.29 3.56
CA SER A 117 -3.47 -13.79 4.89
C SER A 117 -3.72 -12.62 5.85
N PRO A 118 -4.74 -12.70 6.72
CA PRO A 118 -5.00 -11.66 7.69
C PRO A 118 -3.90 -11.63 8.74
N LEU A 119 -3.55 -10.44 9.21
CA LEU A 119 -2.78 -10.27 10.44
C LEU A 119 -3.70 -10.56 11.64
N PRO A 120 -3.25 -11.34 12.65
CA PRO A 120 -4.08 -11.73 13.80
C PRO A 120 -4.76 -10.54 14.47
N ASP A 121 -6.04 -10.74 14.83
CA ASP A 121 -6.88 -9.78 15.58
C ASP A 121 -6.84 -8.36 15.01
N SER A 122 -6.83 -8.25 13.67
CA SER A 122 -6.66 -6.97 12.99
C SER A 122 -7.36 -6.95 11.62
N GLY A 123 -7.55 -5.76 11.05
CA GLY A 123 -8.09 -5.58 9.69
C GLY A 123 -7.04 -5.52 8.57
N TRP A 124 -5.76 -5.73 8.88
CA TRP A 124 -4.66 -5.65 7.91
C TRP A 124 -4.26 -7.04 7.40
N TYR A 125 -3.55 -7.05 6.28
CA TYR A 125 -3.13 -8.25 5.59
C TYR A 125 -1.63 -8.29 5.34
N TYR A 126 -1.15 -9.51 5.14
CA TYR A 126 0.18 -9.79 4.63
C TYR A 126 0.12 -10.89 3.56
N PHE A 127 1.24 -11.08 2.87
CA PHE A 127 1.40 -12.13 1.89
C PHE A 127 2.22 -13.27 2.49
N LYS A 128 1.57 -14.39 2.77
CA LYS A 128 2.22 -15.61 3.24
C LYS A 128 2.84 -16.34 2.06
N ALA A 129 4.13 -16.61 2.11
CA ALA A 129 4.81 -17.40 1.08
C ALA A 129 4.22 -18.82 1.04
N ARG A 130 4.02 -19.34 -0.16
CA ARG A 130 3.66 -20.75 -0.37
C ARG A 130 4.87 -21.65 -0.08
N PRO A 131 4.64 -22.94 0.24
CA PRO A 131 5.71 -23.88 0.52
C PRO A 131 6.80 -23.83 -0.56
N GLU A 132 8.05 -23.72 -0.14
CA GLU A 132 9.25 -23.68 -1.03
C GLU A 132 9.32 -22.50 -2.01
N LYS A 133 8.43 -21.51 -1.89
CA LYS A 133 8.40 -20.31 -2.75
C LYS A 133 8.82 -19.02 -2.03
N ASN A 134 9.38 -19.13 -0.84
CA ASN A 134 9.77 -17.96 -0.08
C ASN A 134 11.02 -17.29 -0.69
N LEU A 135 10.80 -16.18 -1.39
CA LEU A 135 11.86 -15.35 -1.97
C LEU A 135 12.58 -14.49 -0.92
N LEU A 136 11.93 -14.20 0.22
CA LEU A 136 12.47 -13.31 1.24
C LEU A 136 12.91 -14.07 2.48
N ARG A 137 14.23 -14.14 2.68
CA ARG A 137 14.83 -14.61 3.94
C ARG A 137 15.14 -13.41 4.83
N GLY A 138 14.82 -13.53 6.12
CA GLY A 138 15.24 -12.54 7.14
C GLY A 138 14.42 -11.24 7.21
N SER A 139 13.18 -11.21 6.72
CA SER A 139 12.31 -10.06 7.00
C SER A 139 12.04 -9.93 8.50
N PRO A 140 12.07 -8.71 9.08
CA PRO A 140 11.75 -8.52 10.48
C PRO A 140 10.34 -9.02 10.75
N SER A 141 10.18 -9.84 11.80
CA SER A 141 8.89 -10.46 12.14
C SER A 141 7.83 -9.42 12.53
N ASN A 142 8.25 -8.24 13.00
CA ASN A 142 7.36 -7.15 13.36
C ASN A 142 8.02 -5.79 13.09
N VAL A 143 7.31 -4.90 12.40
CA VAL A 143 7.65 -3.47 12.33
C VAL A 143 6.81 -2.80 13.40
N LYS A 144 7.38 -2.34 14.52
CA LYS A 144 6.60 -1.70 15.59
C LYS A 144 6.21 -0.27 15.19
N GLY A 145 5.02 0.17 15.60
CA GLY A 145 4.58 1.58 15.47
C GLY A 145 4.25 2.06 14.05
N TRP A 146 4.32 1.22 13.02
CA TRP A 146 4.03 1.64 11.64
C TRP A 146 2.61 2.17 11.43
N LYS A 147 1.65 1.76 12.27
CA LYS A 147 0.25 2.13 12.18
C LYS A 147 -0.04 3.56 12.66
N THR A 148 0.86 4.16 13.46
CA THR A 148 0.72 5.54 13.96
C THR A 148 1.23 6.60 12.97
N ARG A 149 1.79 6.20 11.82
CA ARG A 149 2.41 7.11 10.84
C ARG A 149 1.75 6.95 9.48
N PHE A 150 0.64 7.65 9.28
CA PHE A 150 -0.15 7.61 8.05
C PHE A 150 -0.56 8.99 7.56
N PHE A 151 -0.91 9.05 6.28
CA PHE A 151 -1.36 10.26 5.61
C PHE A 151 -2.35 9.90 4.50
N PHE A 152 -3.03 10.91 3.97
CA PHE A 152 -3.94 10.77 2.85
C PHE A 152 -3.33 11.39 1.60
N ALA A 153 -3.46 10.69 0.47
CA ALA A 153 -3.08 11.17 -0.84
C ALA A 153 -4.32 11.31 -1.72
N SER A 154 -4.40 12.38 -2.51
CA SER A 154 -5.44 12.59 -3.52
C SER A 154 -4.84 13.00 -4.86
N GLY A 155 -5.68 13.02 -5.89
CA GLY A 155 -5.26 13.09 -7.30
C GLY A 155 -5.19 11.69 -7.92
N ASP A 156 -4.87 11.64 -9.21
CA ASP A 156 -4.74 10.37 -9.95
C ASP A 156 -3.28 9.97 -10.16
N GLU A 157 -2.33 10.89 -9.98
CA GLU A 157 -0.91 10.66 -10.24
C GLU A 157 -0.20 9.71 -9.26
N TRP A 158 -0.86 9.34 -8.16
CA TRP A 158 -0.35 8.24 -7.35
C TRP A 158 -0.55 6.88 -8.04
N GLU A 159 -1.54 6.79 -8.93
CA GLU A 159 -1.99 5.57 -9.62
C GLU A 159 -1.64 5.54 -11.11
N PHE A 160 -1.82 6.65 -11.83
CA PHE A 160 -1.67 6.75 -13.28
C PHE A 160 -0.86 7.99 -13.70
N PRO A 161 -0.08 7.94 -14.79
CA PRO A 161 0.59 9.13 -15.31
C PRO A 161 -0.39 10.24 -15.71
N SER A 162 0.02 11.50 -15.57
CA SER A 162 -0.75 12.67 -16.02
C SER A 162 -1.21 12.52 -17.46
N GLY A 163 -2.45 12.91 -17.75
CA GLY A 163 -3.02 12.83 -19.11
C GLY A 163 -3.43 11.43 -19.55
N THR A 164 -3.09 10.38 -18.79
CA THR A 164 -3.84 9.12 -18.84
C THR A 164 -5.18 9.44 -18.20
N ALA A 165 -6.15 9.92 -19.00
CA ALA A 165 -7.53 9.87 -18.55
C ALA A 165 -7.73 8.43 -18.09
N ALA A 166 -8.03 8.24 -16.81
CA ALA A 166 -8.60 6.99 -16.37
C ALA A 166 -9.92 6.88 -17.13
N SER A 167 -9.82 6.37 -18.36
CA SER A 167 -10.97 5.90 -19.10
C SER A 167 -11.69 4.96 -18.14
N ASP A 168 -13.02 5.05 -18.09
CA ASP A 168 -13.85 4.15 -17.28
C ASP A 168 -13.54 2.66 -17.53
N SER A 169 -12.77 2.34 -18.59
CA SER A 169 -12.28 1.02 -18.92
C SER A 169 -11.09 0.51 -18.09
N ILE A 170 -10.28 1.37 -17.44
CA ILE A 170 -9.13 0.92 -16.65
C ILE A 170 -9.56 0.76 -15.18
N PRO A 171 -9.54 -0.47 -14.62
CA PRO A 171 -9.92 -0.68 -13.24
C PRO A 171 -9.01 0.09 -12.28
N ARG A 172 -9.63 0.74 -11.30
CA ARG A 172 -8.93 1.54 -10.28
C ARG A 172 -8.69 0.73 -9.01
N VAL A 173 -7.57 1.00 -8.36
CA VAL A 173 -7.25 0.45 -7.04
C VAL A 173 -8.31 0.92 -6.02
N PRO A 174 -8.85 0.02 -5.19
CA PRO A 174 -9.74 0.38 -4.11
C PRO A 174 -9.10 1.45 -3.21
N ARG A 175 -9.80 2.56 -2.99
CA ARG A 175 -9.32 3.67 -2.13
C ARG A 175 -9.82 3.54 -0.69
N SER A 176 -11.01 2.98 -0.51
CA SER A 176 -11.64 2.74 0.78
C SER A 176 -11.26 1.37 1.36
N TRP A 177 -11.25 1.30 2.68
CA TRP A 177 -11.07 0.04 3.41
C TRP A 177 -12.19 -0.95 3.08
N GLY A 178 -11.84 -2.19 2.77
CA GLY A 178 -12.80 -3.22 2.34
C GLY A 178 -12.52 -4.61 2.90
N THR A 179 -13.42 -5.54 2.63
CA THR A 179 -13.15 -6.97 2.87
C THR A 179 -12.57 -7.55 1.59
N PRO A 180 -11.48 -8.34 1.66
CA PRO A 180 -10.94 -8.99 0.47
C PRO A 180 -11.99 -9.84 -0.24
N GLY A 181 -11.93 -9.84 -1.57
CA GLY A 181 -12.85 -10.56 -2.45
C GLY A 181 -12.46 -11.99 -2.75
#